data_AF-A0A1L9AY86-F1
#
_entry.id   AF-A0A1L9AY86-F1
#
_cell.length_a   1.000
_cell.length_b   1.000
_cell.length_c   1.000
_cell.angle_alpha   90.00
_cell.angle_beta   90.00
_cell.angle_gamma   90.00
#
_symmetry.space_group_name_H-M   'P 1'
#
loop_
_entity.id
_entity.type
_entity.pdbx_description
1 polymer ?
#
loop_
_entity_poly.entity_id
_entity_poly.type
_entity_poly.pdbx_seq_one_letter_code
_entity_poly.pdbx_strand_id
1 'polypeptide(L)'
;MGGFYVIKDTFPSIPVMVVHAVPSLSPSLVTPARADWVGFDHYGPLSEVVGHLNTLRATLTPSQKLWLVPQSYLVGAYSDDAALARANWEYYDLARSDPRIHGLLNFGLWTHQAPSTVPRTFEVQRAIGNELLRR
;
A
#
# COMPACT_ATOMS: atom_id res chain seq x y z
N MET A 1 24.74 7.09 9.75
CA MET A 1 24.00 5.85 10.06
C MET A 1 22.64 6.26 10.61
N GLY A 2 21.59 6.08 9.81
CA GLY A 2 20.30 6.78 9.93
C GLY A 2 19.25 6.07 10.80
N GLY A 3 18.26 6.84 11.27
CA GLY A 3 17.35 6.53 12.39
C GLY A 3 16.59 5.19 12.41
N PHE A 4 16.57 4.42 11.33
CA PHE A 4 15.94 3.09 11.30
C PHE A 4 16.60 2.07 12.25
N TYR A 5 17.91 2.18 12.42
CA TYR A 5 18.65 1.35 13.38
C TYR A 5 18.18 1.64 14.81
N VAL A 6 18.00 2.91 15.16
CA VAL A 6 17.53 3.32 16.50
C VAL A 6 16.15 2.75 16.83
N ILE A 7 15.22 2.77 15.87
CA ILE A 7 13.88 2.21 16.09
C ILE A 7 13.97 0.70 16.35
N LYS A 8 14.68 -0.06 15.51
CA LYS A 8 14.77 -1.52 15.66
C LYS A 8 15.65 -1.95 16.84
N ASP A 9 16.57 -1.11 17.29
CA ASP A 9 17.36 -1.37 18.49
C ASP A 9 16.53 -1.11 19.76
N THR A 10 15.61 -0.14 19.72
CA THR A 10 14.69 0.17 20.83
C THR A 10 13.49 -0.78 20.88
N PHE A 11 12.93 -1.11 19.72
CA PHE A 11 11.71 -1.92 19.56
C PHE A 11 11.95 -3.10 18.60
N PRO A 12 12.79 -4.08 18.98
CA PRO A 12 13.23 -5.14 18.09
C PRO A 12 12.09 -6.03 17.58
N SER A 13 11.05 -6.21 18.40
CA SER A 13 9.89 -7.05 18.10
C SER A 13 8.76 -6.33 17.34
N ILE A 14 8.80 -4.99 17.24
CA ILE A 14 7.77 -4.23 16.54
C ILE A 14 8.12 -4.16 15.05
N PRO A 15 7.22 -4.56 14.15
CA PRO A 15 7.42 -4.37 12.71
C PRO A 15 7.48 -2.89 12.35
N VAL A 16 8.44 -2.52 11.51
CA VAL A 16 8.57 -1.14 11.01
C VAL A 16 8.33 -1.12 9.50
N MET A 17 7.47 -0.19 9.07
CA MET A 17 7.09 0.00 7.68
C MET A 17 7.77 1.23 7.08
N VAL A 18 8.20 1.11 5.82
CA VAL A 18 8.55 2.25 4.96
C VAL A 18 7.53 2.34 3.84
N VAL A 19 6.98 3.55 3.64
CA VAL A 19 6.13 3.86 2.48
C VAL A 19 6.87 4.88 1.63
N HIS A 20 7.09 4.52 0.37
CA HIS A 20 7.74 5.39 -0.61
C HIS A 20 6.70 6.10 -1.46
N ALA A 21 6.91 7.38 -1.75
CA ALA A 21 6.14 8.04 -2.80
C ALA A 21 6.62 7.55 -4.17
N VAL A 22 5.72 7.28 -5.11
CA VAL A 22 6.11 6.79 -6.45
C VAL A 22 7.24 7.57 -7.14
N PRO A 23 7.35 8.91 -7.05
CA PRO A 23 8.49 9.63 -7.63
C PRO A 23 9.87 9.18 -7.15
N SER A 24 9.98 8.49 -6.01
CA SER A 24 11.24 7.94 -5.51
C SER A 24 11.51 6.49 -5.94
N LEU A 25 10.55 5.81 -6.58
CA LEU A 25 10.74 4.42 -7.01
C LEU A 25 11.65 4.36 -8.24
N SER A 26 12.83 3.77 -8.04
CA SER A 26 13.80 3.51 -9.09
C SER A 26 14.57 2.22 -8.79
N PRO A 27 15.28 1.64 -9.78
CA PRO A 27 16.19 0.52 -9.52
C PRO A 27 17.33 0.83 -8.53
N SER A 28 17.61 2.11 -8.28
CA SER A 28 18.63 2.56 -7.32
C SER A 28 18.07 2.92 -5.94
N LEU A 29 16.76 2.74 -5.72
CA LEU A 29 16.13 2.97 -4.43
C LEU A 29 16.74 2.04 -3.37
N VAL A 30 17.15 2.61 -2.25
CA VAL A 30 17.65 1.86 -1.09
C VAL A 30 16.60 1.89 0.02
N THR A 31 15.92 0.77 0.21
CA THR A 31 15.08 0.56 1.39
C THR A 31 15.96 0.07 2.55
N PRO A 32 15.85 0.63 3.77
CA PRO A 32 16.60 0.15 4.93
C PRO A 32 16.43 -1.36 5.12
N ALA A 33 17.53 -2.10 5.17
CA ALA A 33 17.52 -3.57 5.21
C ALA A 33 16.77 -4.16 6.42
N ARG A 34 16.63 -3.40 7.52
CA ARG A 34 15.91 -3.79 8.73
C ARG A 34 14.43 -3.33 8.73
N ALA A 35 13.93 -2.75 7.65
CA ALA A 35 12.50 -2.57 7.47
C ALA A 35 11.84 -3.94 7.31
N ASP A 36 10.74 -4.15 8.03
CA ASP A 36 9.98 -5.40 7.96
C ASP A 36 8.98 -5.33 6.80
N TRP A 37 8.35 -4.17 6.64
CA TRP A 37 7.28 -3.91 5.67
C TRP A 37 7.67 -2.77 4.74
N VAL A 38 7.36 -2.92 3.46
CA VAL A 38 7.66 -1.90 2.45
C VAL A 38 6.48 -1.75 1.52
N GLY A 39 6.06 -0.51 1.30
CA GLY A 39 4.99 -0.17 0.38
C GLY A 39 5.29 1.11 -0.37
N PHE A 40 4.34 1.52 -1.19
CA PHE A 40 4.38 2.80 -1.89
C PHE A 40 2.97 3.35 -2.09
N ASP A 41 2.84 4.66 -2.15
CA ASP A 41 1.60 5.34 -2.53
C ASP A 41 1.66 5.87 -3.96
N HIS A 42 0.60 5.60 -4.71
CA HIS A 42 0.44 5.97 -6.12
C HIS A 42 -0.97 6.48 -6.37
N TYR A 43 -1.09 7.68 -6.95
CA TYR A 43 -2.37 8.33 -7.29
C TYR A 43 -2.66 8.27 -8.79
N GLY A 44 -2.56 7.08 -9.38
CA GLY A 44 -2.74 6.82 -10.81
C GLY A 44 -3.43 5.46 -11.05
N PRO A 45 -3.57 5.04 -12.31
CA PRO A 45 -4.30 3.82 -12.65
C PRO A 45 -3.55 2.57 -12.16
N LEU A 46 -4.30 1.51 -11.85
CA LEU A 46 -3.74 0.24 -11.37
C LEU A 46 -2.67 -0.35 -12.31
N SER A 47 -2.79 -0.12 -13.62
CA SER A 47 -1.79 -0.58 -14.60
C SER A 47 -0.38 -0.08 -14.29
N GLU A 48 -0.25 1.12 -13.72
CA GLU A 48 1.04 1.69 -13.30
C GLU A 48 1.53 1.10 -11.97
N VAL A 49 0.60 0.76 -11.06
CA VAL A 49 0.87 0.12 -9.76
C VAL A 49 1.65 -1.18 -9.96
N VAL A 50 1.28 -2.00 -10.93
CA VAL A 50 1.99 -3.27 -11.21
C VAL A 50 3.44 -3.01 -11.64
N GLY A 51 3.68 -1.98 -12.46
CA GLY A 51 5.02 -1.57 -12.86
C GLY A 51 5.86 -1.13 -11.66
N HIS A 52 5.32 -0.24 -10.83
CA HIS A 52 5.96 0.24 -9.61
C HIS A 52 6.24 -0.88 -8.61
N LEU A 53 5.30 -1.81 -8.44
CA LEU A 53 5.46 -2.98 -7.58
C LEU A 53 6.63 -3.85 -8.05
N ASN A 54 6.76 -4.07 -9.36
CA ASN A 54 7.88 -4.84 -9.92
C ASN A 54 9.23 -4.15 -9.67
N THR A 55 9.30 -2.83 -9.85
CA THR A 55 10.50 -2.04 -9.54
C THR A 55 10.86 -2.15 -8.06
N LEU A 56 9.91 -1.91 -7.16
CA LEU A 56 10.15 -2.01 -5.72
C LEU A 56 10.59 -3.43 -5.33
N ARG A 57 9.87 -4.45 -5.79
CA ARG A 57 10.15 -5.87 -5.50
C ARG A 57 11.59 -6.26 -5.84
N ALA A 58 12.16 -5.72 -6.91
CA ALA A 58 13.54 -6.00 -7.33
C ALA A 58 14.60 -5.42 -6.36
N THR A 59 14.24 -4.43 -5.54
CA THR A 59 15.15 -3.80 -4.56
C THR A 59 15.08 -4.43 -3.17
N LEU A 60 14.09 -5.30 -2.92
CA LEU A 60 13.80 -5.83 -1.58
C LEU A 60 14.59 -7.11 -1.28
N THR A 61 14.99 -7.24 -0.02
CA THR A 61 15.51 -8.50 0.52
C THR A 61 14.40 -9.55 0.64
N PRO A 62 14.74 -10.85 0.73
CA PRO A 62 13.73 -11.90 0.92
C PRO A 62 12.91 -11.79 2.22
N SER A 63 13.47 -11.14 3.25
CA SER A 63 12.78 -10.95 4.55
C SER A 63 11.78 -9.80 4.54
N GLN A 64 11.91 -8.86 3.61
CA GLN A 64 11.03 -7.71 3.47
C GLN A 64 9.71 -8.11 2.83
N LYS A 65 8.61 -7.68 3.45
CA LYS A 65 7.24 -7.97 3.01
C LYS A 65 6.63 -6.77 2.30
N LEU A 66 5.89 -7.02 1.23
CA LEU A 66 5.24 -5.97 0.45
C LEU A 66 3.86 -5.62 1.02
N TRP A 67 3.55 -4.33 0.97
CA TRP A 67 2.22 -3.80 1.27
C TRP A 67 1.77 -2.89 0.13
N LEU A 68 0.51 -2.97 -0.23
CA LEU A 68 -0.09 -2.01 -1.15
C LEU A 68 -0.80 -0.92 -0.35
N VAL A 69 -0.86 0.29 -0.92
CA VAL A 69 -1.51 1.46 -0.30
C VAL A 69 -2.61 1.95 -1.23
N PRO A 70 -3.81 1.33 -1.25
CA PRO A 70 -4.90 1.77 -2.10
C PRO A 70 -5.35 3.19 -1.74
N GLN A 71 -5.56 4.04 -2.75
CA GLN A 71 -6.16 5.34 -2.54
C GLN A 71 -7.64 5.23 -2.18
N SER A 72 -8.10 6.15 -1.34
CA SER A 72 -9.48 6.15 -0.78
C SER A 72 -10.16 7.51 -0.93
N TYR A 73 -9.68 8.34 -1.84
CA TYR A 73 -10.25 9.66 -2.15
C TYR A 73 -10.13 9.95 -3.64
N LEU A 74 -10.95 10.89 -4.11
CA LEU A 74 -11.05 11.24 -5.54
C LEU A 74 -9.90 12.16 -5.93
N VAL A 75 -8.88 11.59 -6.56
CA VAL A 75 -7.70 12.29 -7.08
C VAL A 75 -7.09 11.49 -8.23
N GLY A 76 -6.40 12.19 -9.13
CA GLY A 76 -5.64 11.57 -10.21
C GLY A 76 -6.53 10.78 -11.16
N ALA A 77 -6.31 9.47 -11.24
CA ALA A 77 -6.99 8.57 -12.17
C ALA A 77 -8.49 8.35 -11.87
N TYR A 78 -8.98 8.74 -10.69
CA TYR A 78 -10.35 8.42 -10.26
C TYR A 78 -11.11 9.69 -9.88
N SER A 79 -12.16 10.00 -10.63
CA SER A 79 -13.03 11.16 -10.44
C SER A 79 -14.42 10.82 -9.89
N ASP A 80 -14.75 9.53 -9.76
CA ASP A 80 -16.01 9.06 -9.18
C ASP A 80 -15.83 7.88 -8.21
N ASP A 81 -16.77 7.75 -7.27
CA ASP A 81 -16.77 6.74 -6.21
C ASP A 81 -16.86 5.31 -6.75
N ALA A 82 -17.57 5.08 -7.86
CA ALA A 82 -17.71 3.73 -8.41
C ALA A 82 -16.40 3.23 -9.03
N ALA A 83 -15.65 4.12 -9.70
CA ALA A 83 -14.34 3.81 -10.24
C ALA A 83 -13.31 3.58 -9.13
N LEU A 84 -13.32 4.43 -8.09
CA LEU A 84 -12.46 4.27 -6.92
C LEU A 84 -12.75 2.96 -6.16
N ALA A 85 -14.03 2.61 -6.01
CA ALA A 85 -14.45 1.35 -5.39
C ALA A 85 -14.01 0.12 -6.20
N ARG A 86 -14.12 0.17 -7.53
CA ARG A 86 -13.59 -0.90 -8.42
C ARG A 86 -12.09 -1.06 -8.25
N ALA A 87 -11.34 0.06 -8.25
CA ALA A 87 -9.90 0.02 -8.05
C ALA A 87 -9.50 -0.66 -6.74
N ASN A 88 -10.22 -0.40 -5.65
CA ASN A 88 -9.96 -1.03 -4.35
C ASN A 88 -10.14 -2.57 -4.39
N TRP A 89 -11.09 -3.09 -5.17
CA TRP A 89 -11.18 -4.54 -5.43
C TRP A 89 -9.99 -5.05 -6.26
N GLU A 90 -9.55 -4.31 -7.26
CA GLU A 90 -8.41 -4.74 -8.08
C GLU A 90 -7.10 -4.77 -7.27
N TYR A 91 -6.90 -3.83 -6.34
CA TYR A 91 -5.81 -3.88 -5.36
C TYR A 91 -5.89 -5.14 -4.49
N TYR A 92 -7.10 -5.53 -4.09
CA TYR A 92 -7.32 -6.75 -3.31
C TYR A 92 -7.01 -8.02 -4.11
N ASP A 93 -7.44 -8.08 -5.37
CA ASP A 93 -7.11 -9.19 -6.27
C ASP A 93 -5.60 -9.29 -6.51
N LEU A 94 -4.93 -8.15 -6.69
CA LEU A 94 -3.47 -8.09 -6.80
C LEU A 94 -2.80 -8.65 -5.55
N ALA A 95 -3.23 -8.21 -4.36
CA ALA A 95 -2.70 -8.71 -3.09
C ALA A 95 -2.89 -10.23 -2.91
N ARG A 96 -4.01 -10.78 -3.39
CA ARG A 96 -4.27 -12.22 -3.35
C ARG A 96 -3.43 -13.01 -4.36
N SER A 97 -3.04 -12.39 -5.46
CA SER A 97 -2.32 -13.04 -6.55
C SER A 97 -0.82 -13.23 -6.26
N ASP A 98 -0.25 -12.44 -5.35
CA ASP A 98 1.17 -12.47 -5.01
C ASP A 98 1.41 -12.74 -3.51
N PRO A 99 1.96 -13.90 -3.13
CA PRO A 99 2.20 -14.25 -1.72
C PRO A 99 3.24 -13.36 -1.02
N ARG A 100 4.02 -12.55 -1.74
CA ARG A 100 4.92 -11.56 -1.12
C ARG A 100 4.14 -10.34 -0.60
N ILE A 101 2.93 -10.08 -1.11
CA ILE A 101 2.06 -9.00 -0.63
C ILE A 101 1.31 -9.48 0.61
N HIS A 102 1.56 -8.83 1.73
CA HIS A 102 1.05 -9.24 3.04
C HIS A 102 -0.16 -8.46 3.50
N GLY A 103 -0.48 -7.34 2.85
CA GLY A 103 -1.61 -6.54 3.25
C GLY A 103 -1.86 -5.30 2.41
N LEU A 104 -2.98 -4.67 2.74
CA LEU A 104 -3.44 -3.39 2.21
C LEU A 104 -3.47 -2.37 3.34
N LEU A 105 -2.98 -1.16 3.08
CA LEU A 105 -3.06 -0.02 3.99
C LEU A 105 -3.77 1.13 3.25
N ASN A 106 -5.08 1.25 3.41
CA ASN A 106 -5.86 2.28 2.71
C ASN A 106 -5.44 3.68 3.17
N PHE A 107 -5.29 4.61 2.22
CA PHE A 107 -4.94 6.00 2.51
C PHE A 107 -5.97 6.99 1.97
N GLY A 108 -6.27 8.02 2.77
CA GLY A 108 -7.02 9.21 2.38
C GLY A 108 -8.49 9.27 2.80
N LEU A 109 -9.06 8.14 3.23
CA LEU A 109 -10.34 8.16 3.93
C LEU A 109 -10.12 8.83 5.30
N TRP A 110 -11.08 9.65 5.74
CA TRP A 110 -11.04 10.46 6.98
C TRP A 110 -10.09 11.66 6.99
N THR A 111 -9.08 11.70 6.10
CA THR A 111 -8.15 12.84 6.01
C THR A 111 -8.42 13.74 4.81
N HIS A 112 -8.72 13.16 3.65
CA HIS A 112 -8.98 13.87 2.40
C HIS A 112 -10.43 13.71 1.91
N GLN A 113 -11.11 12.65 2.36
CA GLN A 113 -12.47 12.33 1.94
C GLN A 113 -13.25 11.77 3.13
N ALA A 114 -14.45 12.31 3.37
CA ALA A 114 -15.36 11.72 4.35
C ALA A 114 -16.04 10.47 3.75
N PRO A 115 -16.23 9.38 4.50
CA PRO A 115 -16.88 8.17 3.96
C PRO A 115 -18.26 8.41 3.38
N SER A 116 -19.02 9.37 3.91
CA SER A 116 -20.33 9.77 3.40
C SER A 116 -20.29 10.33 1.96
N THR A 117 -19.12 10.76 1.50
CA THR A 117 -18.92 11.29 0.14
C THR A 117 -18.42 10.25 -0.87
N VAL A 118 -17.98 9.08 -0.40
CA VAL A 118 -17.56 7.92 -1.22
C VAL A 118 -18.13 6.61 -0.63
N PRO A 119 -19.46 6.50 -0.50
CA PRO A 119 -20.08 5.40 0.22
C PRO A 119 -19.76 4.03 -0.36
N ARG A 120 -19.62 3.89 -1.69
CA ARG A 120 -19.28 2.60 -2.32
C ARG A 120 -17.85 2.19 -2.00
N THR A 121 -16.91 3.12 -2.09
CA THR A 121 -15.51 2.87 -1.72
C THR A 121 -15.41 2.44 -0.27
N PHE A 122 -16.13 3.13 0.64
CA PHE A 122 -16.17 2.76 2.05
C PHE A 122 -16.72 1.34 2.27
N GLU A 123 -17.82 0.98 1.60
CA GLU A 123 -18.41 -0.36 1.68
C GLU A 123 -17.45 -1.45 1.19
N VAL A 124 -16.77 -1.21 0.07
CA VAL A 124 -15.77 -2.13 -0.49
C VAL A 124 -14.60 -2.32 0.48
N GLN A 125 -14.04 -1.23 1.01
CA GLN A 125 -12.93 -1.30 1.96
C GLN A 125 -13.32 -2.06 3.24
N ARG A 126 -14.55 -1.85 3.74
CA ARG A 126 -15.09 -2.60 4.87
C ARG A 126 -15.26 -4.08 4.53
N ALA A 127 -15.75 -4.42 3.34
CA ALA A 127 -15.91 -5.80 2.90
C ALA A 127 -14.55 -6.53 2.80
N ILE A 128 -13.56 -5.90 2.17
CA ILE A 128 -12.18 -6.41 2.06
C ILE A 128 -11.56 -6.62 3.44
N GLY A 129 -11.66 -5.62 4.32
CA GLY A 129 -11.15 -5.72 5.69
C GLY A 129 -11.75 -6.90 6.45
N ASN A 130 -13.06 -7.10 6.33
CA ASN A 130 -13.75 -8.24 6.94
C ASN A 130 -13.30 -9.59 6.38
N GLU A 131 -12.95 -9.68 5.10
CA GLU A 131 -12.42 -10.92 4.51
C GLU A 131 -10.99 -11.21 5.00
N LEU A 132 -10.15 -10.18 5.11
CA LEU A 132 -8.78 -10.30 5.60
C LEU A 132 -8.73 -10.73 7.08
N LEU A 133 -9.66 -10.25 7.91
CA LEU A 133 -9.75 -10.61 9.34
C LEU A 133 -10.27 -12.04 9.60
N ARG A 134 -10.84 -12.71 8.60
CA ARG A 134 -11.33 -14.10 8.74
C ARG A 134 -10.27 -15.15 8.43
N ARG A 135 -9.09 -14.74 7.97
CA ARG A 135 -7.97 -15.63 7.62
C ARG A 135 -7.02 -15.77 8.80
#